data_AF-A0A382VN37-F1
#
_entry.id   AF-A0A382VN37-F1
#
_cell.length_a   1.000
_cell.length_b   1.000
_cell.length_c   1.000
_cell.angle_alpha   90.00
_cell.angle_beta   90.00
_cell.angle_gamma   90.00
#
_symmetry.space_group_name_H-M   'P 1'
#
loop_
_entity.id
_entity.type
_entity.pdbx_description
1 polymer ?
#
loop_
_entity_poly.entity_id
_entity_poly.type
_entity_poly.pdbx_seq_one_letter_code
_entity_poly.pdbx_strand_id
1 'polypeptide(L)' 'TSHPGENPDGAPIKLDQIGISHLSFTVGDVKALAAELQAKGVQLAGPMDSFTNAQGDVSTIFVYDPDGILLQFDNGGGV' A
#
# COMPACT_ATOMS: atom_id res chain seq x y z
N THR A 1 16.63 -10.09 3.24
CA THR A 1 17.46 -11.28 2.95
C THR A 1 18.39 -11.50 4.13
N SER A 2 18.17 -12.52 4.96
CA SER A 2 19.02 -12.72 6.15
C SER A 2 20.33 -13.42 5.79
N HIS A 3 21.42 -12.85 6.27
CA HIS A 3 22.73 -13.49 6.28
C HIS A 3 22.82 -14.52 7.42
N PRO A 4 23.70 -15.53 7.32
CA PRO A 4 23.85 -16.55 8.36
C PRO A 4 24.36 -15.93 9.66
N GLY A 5 23.55 -15.95 10.72
CA GLY A 5 23.91 -15.47 12.06
C GLY A 5 22.95 -14.45 12.68
N GLU A 6 22.04 -13.88 11.90
CA GLU A 6 20.97 -13.01 12.41
C GLU A 6 19.69 -13.81 12.60
N ASN A 7 19.16 -13.81 13.83
CA ASN A 7 17.84 -14.33 14.10
C ASN A 7 16.83 -13.36 13.47
N PRO A 8 15.98 -13.78 12.52
CA PRO A 8 14.97 -12.89 12.00
C PRO A 8 13.98 -12.60 13.13
N ASP A 9 13.97 -11.37 13.64
CA ASP A 9 13.12 -10.92 14.75
C ASP A 9 11.61 -10.91 14.39
N GLY A 10 11.25 -11.37 13.18
CA GLY A 10 9.88 -11.32 12.65
C GLY A 10 9.37 -9.90 12.43
N ALA A 11 10.22 -8.89 12.62
CA ALA A 11 9.85 -7.50 12.46
C ALA A 11 9.82 -7.12 10.97
N PRO A 12 8.80 -6.34 10.55
CA PRO A 12 8.71 -5.78 9.21
C PRO A 12 9.99 -5.08 8.79
N ILE A 13 10.36 -5.25 7.52
CA ILE A 13 11.48 -4.53 6.91
C ILE A 13 11.15 -3.04 6.92
N LYS A 14 11.94 -2.23 7.65
CA LYS A 14 11.70 -0.76 7.72
C LYS A 14 12.14 -0.08 6.42
N LEU A 15 11.43 1.00 6.07
CA LEU A 15 11.63 1.83 4.87
C LEU A 15 13.09 2.27 4.59
N ASP A 16 13.93 2.33 5.64
CA ASP A 16 15.34 2.73 5.58
C ASP A 16 16.32 1.58 5.30
N GLN A 17 15.82 0.36 5.00
CA GLN A 17 16.65 -0.75 4.55
C GLN A 17 16.69 -0.81 3.02
N ILE A 18 17.89 -1.01 2.45
CA ILE A 18 18.08 -1.25 1.01
C ILE A 18 17.26 -2.48 0.59
N GLY A 19 16.12 -2.28 -0.07
CA GLY A 19 15.16 -3.34 -0.40
C GLY A 19 13.85 -2.79 -0.98
N ILE A 20 12.88 -3.69 -1.21
CA ILE A 20 11.55 -3.33 -1.73
C ILE A 20 10.83 -2.47 -0.69
N SER A 21 10.67 -1.18 -0.99
CA SER A 21 10.03 -0.21 -0.09
C SER A 21 8.50 -0.33 -0.05
N HIS A 22 7.91 -0.76 -1.17
CA HIS A 22 6.48 -0.99 -1.33
C HIS A 22 6.22 -1.88 -2.55
N LEU A 23 5.07 -2.55 -2.60
CA LEU A 23 4.58 -3.26 -3.78
C LEU A 23 3.45 -2.48 -4.42
N SER A 24 3.49 -2.28 -5.74
CA SER A 24 2.46 -1.56 -6.49
C SER A 24 1.64 -2.51 -7.35
N PHE A 25 0.31 -2.36 -7.27
CA PHE A 25 -0.66 -3.13 -8.05
C PHE A 25 -1.55 -2.19 -8.83
N THR A 26 -1.56 -2.35 -10.15
CA THR A 26 -2.51 -1.66 -11.01
C THR A 26 -3.88 -2.36 -10.96
N VAL A 27 -4.93 -1.61 -10.67
CA VAL A 27 -6.32 -2.09 -10.57
C VAL A 27 -7.25 -1.19 -11.36
N GLY A 28 -8.31 -1.75 -11.95
CA GLY A 28 -9.22 -0.98 -12.81
C GLY A 28 -10.09 0.05 -12.07
N ASP A 29 -10.34 -0.15 -10.78
CA ASP A 29 -11.09 0.80 -9.95
C ASP A 29 -10.51 0.89 -8.54
N VAL A 30 -9.60 1.84 -8.36
CA VAL A 30 -8.92 2.08 -7.08
C VAL A 30 -9.91 2.55 -6.02
N LYS A 31 -10.96 3.29 -6.40
CA LYS A 31 -11.96 3.83 -5.47
C LYS A 31 -12.83 2.71 -4.89
N ALA A 32 -13.30 1.81 -5.75
CA ALA A 32 -14.06 0.64 -5.33
C ALA A 32 -13.22 -0.26 -4.42
N LEU A 33 -11.95 -0.50 -4.77
CA LEU A 33 -11.04 -1.27 -3.95
C LEU A 33 -10.79 -0.61 -2.58
N ALA A 34 -10.58 0.71 -2.53
CA ALA A 34 -10.39 1.45 -1.28
C ALA A 34 -11.61 1.31 -0.35
N ALA A 35 -12.82 1.41 -0.90
CA ALA A 35 -14.05 1.25 -0.14
C ALA A 35 -14.22 -0.18 0.37
N GLU A 36 -13.90 -1.18 -0.47
CA GLU A 36 -13.92 -2.59 -0.06
C GLU A 36 -12.91 -2.89 1.06
N LEU A 37 -11.69 -2.37 0.95
CA LEU A 37 -10.64 -2.54 1.95
C LEU A 37 -11.03 -1.89 3.29
N GLN A 38 -11.59 -0.68 3.27
CA GLN A 38 -12.11 -0.05 4.48
C GLN A 38 -13.27 -0.83 5.09
N ALA A 39 -14.19 -1.34 4.27
CA ALA A 39 -15.30 -2.17 4.73
C ALA A 39 -14.83 -3.47 5.39
N LYS A 40 -13.68 -4.01 4.97
CA LYS A 40 -13.02 -5.17 5.60
C LYS A 40 -12.16 -4.80 6.81
N GLY A 41 -12.11 -3.53 7.20
CA GLY A 41 -11.33 -3.06 8.35
C GLY A 41 -9.83 -2.90 8.07
N VAL A 42 -9.43 -2.87 6.80
CA VAL A 42 -8.02 -2.65 6.42
C VAL A 42 -7.67 -1.17 6.61
N GLN A 43 -6.54 -0.92 7.26
CA GLN A 43 -6.06 0.43 7.55
C GLN A 43 -5.33 1.01 6.33
N LEU A 44 -5.85 2.11 5.81
CA LEU A 44 -5.15 2.90 4.79
C LEU A 44 -3.95 3.62 5.42
N ALA A 45 -2.87 3.74 4.66
CA ALA A 45 -1.65 4.45 5.09
C ALA A 45 -1.80 5.99 5.05
N GLY A 46 -2.96 6.50 4.66
CA GLY A 46 -3.29 7.91 4.64
C GLY A 46 -4.81 8.14 4.62
N PRO A 47 -5.26 9.39 4.85
CA PRO A 47 -6.67 9.73 4.77
C PRO A 47 -7.14 9.63 3.31
N MET A 48 -8.38 9.16 3.11
CA MET A 48 -8.98 9.01 1.78
C MET A 48 -8.98 10.33 0.98
N ASP A 49 -9.09 11.46 1.67
CA ASP A 49 -9.04 12.79 1.06
C ASP A 49 -7.69 13.10 0.42
N SER A 50 -6.60 12.51 0.90
CA SER A 50 -5.27 12.66 0.27
C SER A 50 -5.14 11.87 -1.03
N PHE A 51 -6.01 10.88 -1.23
CA PHE A 51 -6.04 10.03 -2.43
C PHE A 51 -7.08 10.48 -3.46
N THR A 52 -7.93 11.42 -3.06
CA THR A 52 -9.03 11.92 -3.88
C THR A 52 -8.60 13.24 -4.54
N ASN A 53 -8.65 13.32 -5.86
CA ASN A 53 -8.37 14.55 -6.58
C ASN A 53 -9.52 15.58 -6.42
N ALA A 54 -9.33 16.79 -6.95
CA ALA A 54 -10.35 17.85 -6.89
C ALA A 54 -11.67 17.48 -7.60
N GLN A 55 -11.68 16.47 -8.47
CA GLN A 55 -12.85 15.94 -9.16
C GLN A 55 -13.56 14.79 -8.41
N GLY A 56 -13.01 14.30 -7.30
CA GLY A 56 -13.58 13.17 -6.54
C GLY A 56 -13.12 11.78 -7.01
N ASP A 57 -12.13 11.73 -7.92
CA ASP A 57 -11.53 10.50 -8.41
C ASP A 57 -10.33 10.09 -7.56
N VAL A 58 -10.18 8.79 -7.37
CA VAL A 58 -9.08 8.19 -6.64
C VAL A 58 -8.15 7.53 -7.64
N SER A 59 -6.97 8.11 -7.87
CA SER A 59 -5.98 7.57 -8.82
C SER A 59 -5.00 6.61 -8.17
N THR A 60 -4.76 6.75 -6.86
CA THR A 60 -3.79 5.94 -6.11
C THR A 60 -4.16 5.89 -4.63
N ILE A 61 -4.03 4.73 -3.99
CA ILE A 61 -4.14 4.56 -2.54
C ILE A 61 -2.94 3.79 -1.99
N PHE A 62 -2.68 3.95 -0.70
CA PHE A 62 -1.68 3.18 0.03
C PHE A 62 -2.31 2.46 1.22
N VAL A 63 -1.88 1.22 1.44
CA VAL A 63 -2.43 0.29 2.42
C VAL A 63 -1.29 -0.39 3.16
N TYR A 64 -1.45 -0.65 4.45
CA TYR A 64 -0.54 -1.52 5.18
C TYR A 64 -1.10 -2.94 5.21
N ASP A 65 -0.27 -3.92 4.85
CA ASP A 65 -0.58 -5.31 5.17
C ASP A 65 -0.29 -5.61 6.66
N PRO A 66 -0.74 -6.76 7.18
CA PRO A 66 -0.46 -7.15 8.57
C PRO A 66 1.03 -7.23 8.90
N ASP A 67 1.88 -7.45 7.89
CA ASP A 67 3.33 -7.53 8.00
C ASP A 67 4.00 -6.14 7.87
N GLY A 68 3.23 -5.04 7.86
CA GLY A 68 3.76 -3.66 7.84
C GLY A 68 4.39 -3.23 6.51
N ILE A 69 4.24 -4.02 5.46
CA ILE A 69 4.62 -3.72 4.09
C ILE A 69 3.58 -2.76 3.48
N LEU A 70 4.09 -1.76 2.79
CA LEU A 70 3.28 -0.75 2.14
C LEU A 70 2.86 -1.25 0.76
N LEU A 71 1.56 -1.32 0.54
CA LEU A 71 0.93 -1.70 -0.72
C LEU A 71 0.36 -0.46 -1.39
N GLN A 72 0.80 -0.17 -2.62
CA GLN A 72 0.23 0.86 -3.47
C GLN A 72 -0.77 0.21 -4.43
N PHE A 73 -1.95 0.80 -4.56
CA PHE A 73 -2.87 0.48 -5.66
C PHE A 73 -3.08 1.71 -6.51
N ASP A 74 -2.89 1.58 -7.82
CA ASP A 74 -3.05 2.67 -8.77
C ASP A 74 -3.92 2.26 -9.96
N ASN A 75 -4.48 3.25 -10.66
CA ASN A 75 -5.31 3.02 -11.85
C ASN A 75 -4.47 2.85 -13.14
N GLY A 76 -3.17 2.55 -13.02
CA GLY A 76 -2.33 2.19 -14.15
C GLY A 76 -2.04 3.29 -15.17
N GLY A 77 -2.43 4.55 -14.88
CA GLY A 77 -2.16 5.70 -15.76
C GLY A 77 -2.38 5.39 -17.24
N GLY A 78 -3.57 4.90 -17.60
CA GLY A 78 -3.89 4.53 -18.98
C GLY A 78 -3.97 5.72 -19.91
N VAL A 79 -2.87 6.01 -20.61
CA VAL A 79 -2.84 6.34 -22.03
C VAL A 79 -1.91 5.37 -22.75
#